data_AF-A0A6N3X8B7-F1
#
_entry.id   AF-A0A6N3X8B7-F1
#
_cell.length_a   1.000
_cell.length_b   1.000
_cell.length_c   1.000
_cell.angle_alpha   90.00
_cell.angle_beta   90.00
_cell.angle_gamma   90.00
#
_symmetry.space_group_name_H-M   'P 1'
#
loop_
_entity.id
_entity.type
_entity.pdbx_description
1 polymer ?
#
loop_
_entity_poly.entity_id
_entity_poly.type
_entity_poly.pdbx_seq_one_letter_code
_entity_poly.pdbx_strand_id
1 'polypeptide(L)'
;AKRQSGSERANWLARRSLPTYGHLNDLMSGFMVLRLATTRAAIRQVNLAGFKFLYELLSVSEGKFKVGEVPLNFCPRQMGNSKLDQA
;
A
#
# COMPACT_ATOMS: atom_id res chain seq x y z
N ALA A 1 19.80 -2.05 0.61
CA ALA A 1 19.81 -2.69 -0.73
C ALA A 1 18.75 -3.80 -0.87
N LYS A 2 18.89 -4.98 -0.24
CA LYS A 2 18.00 -6.15 -0.47
C LYS A 2 16.50 -5.90 -0.20
N ARG A 3 16.16 -5.13 0.85
CA ARG A 3 14.76 -4.78 1.19
C ARG A 3 14.14 -3.80 0.19
N GLN A 4 14.92 -2.84 -0.28
CA GLN A 4 14.48 -1.85 -1.25
C GLN A 4 14.17 -2.53 -2.59
N SER A 5 15.08 -3.37 -3.09
CA SER A 5 14.86 -4.13 -4.33
C SER A 5 13.66 -5.09 -4.23
N GLY A 6 13.44 -5.69 -3.06
CA GLY A 6 12.26 -6.53 -2.83
C GLY A 6 10.95 -5.73 -2.87
N SER A 7 10.97 -4.52 -2.30
CA SER A 7 9.82 -3.61 -2.28
C SER A 7 9.49 -3.09 -3.68
N GLU A 8 10.51 -2.74 -4.48
CA GLU A 8 10.34 -2.32 -5.88
C GLU A 8 9.70 -3.42 -6.73
N ARG A 9 10.15 -4.67 -6.60
CA ARG A 9 9.56 -5.82 -7.30
C ARG A 9 8.12 -6.08 -6.87
N ALA A 10 7.83 -5.97 -5.57
CA ALA A 10 6.47 -6.12 -5.05
C ALA A 10 5.53 -5.04 -5.60
N ASN A 11 5.98 -3.78 -5.63
CA ASN A 11 5.22 -2.68 -6.21
C ASN A 11 5.01 -2.87 -7.72
N TRP A 12 6.02 -3.34 -8.45
CA TRP A 12 5.89 -3.64 -9.87
C TRP A 12 4.81 -4.71 -10.13
N LEU A 13 4.78 -5.79 -9.34
CA LEU A 13 3.74 -6.82 -9.44
C LEU A 13 2.36 -6.26 -9.09
N ALA A 14 2.25 -5.49 -8.02
CA ALA A 14 0.99 -4.90 -7.57
C ALA A 14 0.37 -3.95 -8.61
N ARG A 15 1.20 -3.17 -9.31
CA ARG A 15 0.73 -2.27 -10.37
C ARG A 15 0.19 -3.03 -11.58
N ARG A 16 0.71 -4.23 -11.85
CA ARG A 16 0.20 -5.11 -12.92
C ARG A 16 -1.08 -5.83 -12.53
N SER A 17 -1.25 -6.18 -11.25
CA SER A 17 -2.48 -6.84 -10.78
C SER A 17 -3.65 -5.88 -10.59
N LEU A 18 -3.40 -4.59 -10.34
CA LEU A 18 -4.43 -3.55 -10.22
C LEU A 18 -4.26 -2.45 -11.29
N PRO A 19 -4.59 -2.73 -12.56
CA PRO A 19 -4.33 -1.80 -13.67
C PRO A 19 -5.03 -0.44 -13.51
N THR A 20 -6.22 -0.40 -12.89
CA THR A 20 -6.95 0.85 -12.60
C THR A 20 -6.14 1.83 -11.74
N TYR A 21 -5.25 1.30 -10.89
CA TYR A 21 -4.37 2.06 -10.02
C TYR A 21 -2.89 1.97 -10.44
N GLY A 22 -2.60 1.44 -11.63
CA GLY A 22 -1.22 1.21 -12.10
C GLY A 22 -0.41 2.50 -12.32
N HIS A 23 -1.07 3.65 -12.33
CA HIS A 23 -0.46 4.98 -12.38
C HIS A 23 0.22 5.38 -11.06
N LEU A 24 -0.13 4.73 -9.94
CA LEU A 24 0.51 4.96 -8.65
C LEU A 24 1.88 4.28 -8.59
N ASN A 25 2.83 4.90 -7.91
CA ASN A 25 4.18 4.38 -7.76
C ASN A 25 4.30 3.40 -6.59
N ASP A 26 3.59 3.64 -5.48
CA ASP A 26 3.66 2.81 -4.27
C ASP A 26 2.28 2.34 -3.76
N LEU A 27 1.83 1.20 -4.29
CA LEU A 27 0.60 0.53 -3.83
C LEU A 27 0.78 -0.22 -2.51
N MET A 28 2.03 -0.43 -2.08
CA MET A 28 2.39 -1.22 -0.90
C MET A 28 2.63 -0.37 0.35
N SER A 29 2.44 0.95 0.25
CA SER A 29 2.68 1.91 1.33
C SER A 29 1.83 1.59 2.55
N GLY A 30 2.46 1.66 3.73
CA GLY A 30 1.78 1.63 5.03
C GLY A 30 1.42 3.03 5.55
N PHE A 31 1.76 4.09 4.81
CA PHE A 31 1.53 5.47 5.20
C PHE A 31 0.59 6.15 4.20
N MET A 32 -0.63 6.47 4.66
CA MET A 32 -1.72 6.94 3.80
C MET A 32 -2.70 7.81 4.59
N VAL A 33 -3.46 8.64 3.87
CA VAL A 33 -4.57 9.42 4.42
C VAL A 33 -5.84 9.04 3.67
N LEU A 34 -6.92 8.77 4.40
CA LEU A 34 -8.19 8.35 3.84
C LEU A 34 -9.30 9.32 4.23
N ARG A 35 -10.15 9.67 3.26
CA ARG A 35 -11.40 10.38 3.53
C ARG A 35 -12.46 9.36 3.94
N LEU A 36 -12.81 9.33 5.22
CA LEU A 36 -13.70 8.31 5.79
C LEU A 36 -15.06 8.24 5.07
N ALA A 37 -15.65 9.39 4.74
CA ALA A 37 -16.96 9.45 4.06
C ALA A 37 -16.99 8.65 2.74
N THR A 38 -15.87 8.60 2.01
CA THR A 38 -15.78 7.90 0.72
C THR A 38 -15.25 6.47 0.87
N THR A 39 -14.40 6.20 1.85
CA THR A 39 -13.71 4.90 1.97
C THR A 39 -14.39 3.91 2.92
N ARG A 40 -15.31 4.36 3.79
CA ARG A 40 -15.90 3.54 4.87
C ARG A 40 -16.48 2.21 4.40
N ALA A 41 -17.17 2.20 3.26
CA ALA A 41 -17.80 0.97 2.74
C ALA A 41 -16.76 -0.07 2.30
N ALA A 42 -15.68 0.36 1.64
CA ALA A 42 -14.62 -0.55 1.21
C ALA A 42 -13.77 -1.04 2.40
N ILE A 43 -13.51 -0.18 3.39
CA ILE A 43 -12.75 -0.56 4.60
C ILE A 43 -13.38 -1.77 5.30
N ARG A 44 -14.71 -1.86 5.34
CA ARG A 44 -15.43 -2.99 5.98
C ARG A 44 -15.35 -4.30 5.20
N GLN A 45 -14.92 -4.26 3.95
CA GLN A 45 -14.80 -5.41 3.06
C GLN A 45 -13.35 -5.88 2.92
N VAL A 46 -12.39 -5.12 3.45
CA VAL A 46 -10.96 -5.48 3.42
C VAL A 46 -10.71 -6.76 4.21
N ASN A 47 -10.03 -7.72 3.59
CA ASN A 47 -9.48 -8.85 4.31
C ASN A 47 -8.33 -8.41 5.22
N LEU A 48 -8.42 -8.72 6.51
CA LEU A 48 -7.40 -8.37 7.50
C LEU A 48 -6.23 -9.37 7.54
N ALA A 49 -6.23 -10.39 6.66
CA ALA A 49 -5.13 -11.31 6.50
C ALA A 49 -3.92 -10.60 5.85
N GLY A 50 -2.86 -10.42 6.63
CA GLY A 50 -1.59 -9.85 6.17
C GLY A 50 -1.42 -8.36 6.51
N PHE A 51 -0.48 -7.70 5.81
CA PHE A 51 0.00 -6.36 6.18
C PHE A 51 -0.23 -5.29 5.10
N LYS A 52 -0.74 -5.66 3.93
CA LYS A 52 -0.86 -4.77 2.76
C LYS A 52 -2.26 -4.17 2.62
N PHE A 53 -2.67 -3.46 3.68
CA PHE A 53 -3.98 -2.85 3.78
C PHE A 53 -4.34 -1.92 2.60
N LEU A 54 -3.41 -1.05 2.17
CA LEU A 54 -3.66 -0.12 1.06
C LEU A 54 -4.02 -0.86 -0.22
N TYR A 55 -3.24 -1.90 -0.56
CA TYR A 55 -3.47 -2.71 -1.75
C TYR A 55 -4.83 -3.38 -1.72
N GLU A 56 -5.18 -4.00 -0.59
CA GLU A 56 -6.46 -4.68 -0.43
C GLU A 56 -7.63 -3.69 -0.53
N LEU A 57 -7.50 -2.53 0.11
CA LEU A 57 -8.49 -1.46 0.05
C LEU A 57 -8.70 -0.97 -1.40
N LEU A 58 -7.62 -0.81 -2.16
CA LEU A 58 -7.70 -0.43 -3.58
C LEU A 58 -8.31 -1.54 -4.43
N SER A 59 -7.95 -2.81 -4.18
CA SER A 59 -8.53 -3.96 -4.87
C SER A 59 -10.05 -4.00 -4.71
N VAL A 60 -10.54 -3.90 -3.47
CA VAL A 60 -11.97 -3.94 -3.12
C VAL A 60 -12.73 -2.69 -3.58
N SER A 61 -12.03 -1.57 -3.80
CA SER A 61 -12.67 -0.34 -4.28
C SER A 61 -13.09 -0.38 -5.74
N GLU A 62 -12.61 -1.35 -6.53
CA GLU A 62 -12.95 -1.51 -7.96
C GLU A 62 -12.74 -0.23 -8.80
N GLY A 63 -11.72 0.58 -8.49
CA GLY A 63 -11.45 1.80 -9.25
C GLY A 63 -12.28 3.02 -8.86
N LYS A 64 -13.14 2.92 -7.83
CA LYS A 64 -14.05 4.02 -7.42
C LYS A 64 -13.33 5.16 -6.71
N PHE A 65 -12.08 4.97 -6.26
CA PHE A 65 -11.35 5.98 -5.51
C PHE A 65 -10.53 6.90 -6.42
N LYS A 66 -10.61 8.19 -6.12
CA LYS A 66 -9.63 9.17 -6.60
C LYS A 66 -8.43 9.14 -5.65
N VAL A 67 -7.27 8.78 -6.19
CA VAL A 67 -6.04 8.60 -5.41
C VAL A 67 -4.96 9.51 -5.98
N GLY A 68 -4.14 10.07 -5.10
CA GLY A 68 -2.95 10.83 -5.46
C GLY A 68 -1.81 10.49 -4.50
N GLU A 69 -0.58 10.76 -4.93
CA GLU A 69 0.63 10.49 -4.14
C GLU A 69 1.25 11.80 -3.65
N VAL A 70 1.74 11.77 -2.42
CA VAL A 70 2.56 12.85 -1.85
C VAL A 70 3.99 12.33 -1.76
N PRO A 71 4.98 12.99 -2.39
CA PRO A 71 6.37 12.55 -2.33
C PRO A 71 6.89 12.50 -0.89
N LEU A 72 7.52 11.38 -0.53
CA LEU A 72 8.09 11.19 0.81
C LEU A 72 9.35 10.32 0.74
N ASN A 73 10.33 10.66 1.59
CA ASN A 73 11.55 9.87 1.74
C ASN A 73 11.35 8.80 2.82
N PHE A 74 11.47 7.52 2.44
CA PHE A 74 11.44 6.43 3.41
C PHE A 74 12.75 6.38 4.18
N CYS A 75 12.73 6.83 5.44
CA CYS A 75 13.91 6.90 6.29
C CYS A 75 14.20 5.58 7.01
N PRO A 76 15.47 5.30 7.34
CA PRO A 76 15.84 4.17 8.18
C PRO A 76 15.24 4.33 9.58
N ARG A 77 14.90 3.18 10.21
CA ARG A 77 14.51 3.15 11.62
C ARG A 77 15.71 3.52 12.48
N GLN A 78 15.55 4.51 13.37
CA GLN A 78 16.63 4.98 14.25
C GLN A 78 16.80 4.09 15.49
N MET A 79 15.71 3.61 16.08
CA MET A 79 15.70 2.82 17.32
C MET A 79 14.71 1.66 17.25
N GLY A 80 15.04 0.57 17.93
CA GLY A 80 14.22 -0.64 18.04
C GLY A 80 14.36 -1.61 16.86
N ASN A 81 13.83 -2.83 17.04
CA ASN A 81 13.90 -3.89 16.04
C ASN A 81 12.64 -3.94 15.18
N SER A 82 12.80 -4.42 13.94
CA SER A 82 11.67 -4.68 13.06
C SER A 82 10.99 -6.00 13.42
N LYS A 83 9.67 -5.96 13.56
CA LYS A 83 8.85 -7.18 13.69
C LYS A 83 8.66 -7.90 12.36
N LEU A 84 9.02 -7.27 11.24
CA LEU A 84 8.79 -7.76 9.89
C LEU A 84 10.09 -8.16 9.17
N ASP A 85 11.26 -8.02 9.83
CA ASP A 85 12.53 -8.45 9.22
C ASP A 85 12.76 -9.97 9.34
N GLN A 86 11.96 -10.65 10.18
CA GLN A 86 12.01 -12.09 10.42
C GLN A 86 10.80 -12.86 9.84
N ALA A 87 9.87 -12.15 9.20
CA ALA A 87 8.66 -12.74 8.60
C ALA A 87 8.88 -13.12 7.13
#